data_AF-A0AAQ3UIX8-F1
#
_entry.id   AF-A0AAQ3UIX8-F1
#
_cell.length_a   1.000
_cell.length_b   1.000
_cell.length_c   1.000
_cell.angle_alpha   90.00
_cell.angle_beta   90.00
_cell.angle_gamma   90.00
#
_symmetry.space_group_name_H-M   'P 1'
#
loop_
_entity.id
_entity.type
_entity.pdbx_description
1 polymer ?
#
loop_
_entity_poly.entity_id
_entity_poly.type
_entity_poly.pdbx_seq_one_letter_code
_entity_poly.pdbx_strand_id
1 'polypeptide(L)'
;VGPIAITDGLILLTQTSRMLRLYFSGKHYYADLLDLFNDVTTYAQNWYYFEDNFWQGVIIVIAQVEFLTASGQLLDQIATNEVHKYQNNYHNIAEYKTSYCSFYLPVACALLLSGQSLHDYVQMKQILVEMGVYFQAQDDYLDCYGDPTVIGKIGTDIEEFKCSWLFVQALQRADDKQKDLLFENYGKSDPVCVEQVKALYKGLDLERAFSEYERESYDKLISNIEAQPSEAIQAVLKYFLHKIYKRRK
;
A
#
# COMPACT_ATOMS: atom_id res chain seq x y z
N VAL A 1 -1.31 -11.27 -19.71
CA VAL A 1 -1.09 -12.40 -18.78
C VAL A 1 -2.19 -13.44 -19.02
N GLY A 2 -1.87 -14.74 -19.11
CA GLY A 2 -2.85 -15.80 -19.42
C GLY A 2 -3.43 -16.49 -18.16
N PRO A 3 -4.47 -17.34 -18.30
CA PRO A 3 -5.13 -18.00 -17.17
C PRO A 3 -4.22 -18.85 -16.28
N ILE A 4 -3.12 -19.38 -16.82
CA ILE A 4 -2.12 -20.16 -16.05
C ILE A 4 -1.49 -19.31 -14.95
N ALA A 5 -1.17 -18.05 -15.23
CA ALA A 5 -0.57 -17.17 -14.24
C ALA A 5 -1.53 -16.81 -13.09
N ILE A 6 -2.85 -16.88 -13.31
CA ILE A 6 -3.85 -16.76 -12.23
C ILE A 6 -3.71 -17.96 -11.28
N THR A 7 -3.61 -19.17 -11.84
CA THR A 7 -3.37 -20.38 -11.05
C THR A 7 -2.04 -20.30 -10.29
N ASP A 8 -0.97 -19.83 -10.92
CA ASP A 8 0.32 -19.65 -10.25
C ASP A 8 0.22 -18.66 -9.07
N GLY A 9 -0.54 -17.57 -9.23
CA GLY A 9 -0.85 -16.64 -8.15
C GLY A 9 -1.59 -17.29 -6.97
N LEU A 10 -2.58 -18.14 -7.26
CA LEU A 10 -3.28 -18.91 -6.23
C LEU A 10 -2.34 -19.91 -5.54
N ILE A 11 -1.43 -20.55 -6.28
CA ILE A 11 -0.41 -21.45 -5.73
C ILE A 11 0.51 -20.69 -4.77
N LEU A 12 0.94 -19.48 -5.13
CA LEU A 12 1.76 -18.62 -4.26
C LEU A 12 1.01 -18.29 -2.96
N LEU A 13 -0.26 -17.89 -3.03
CA LEU A 13 -1.07 -17.62 -1.84
C LEU A 13 -1.20 -18.85 -0.94
N THR A 14 -1.37 -20.04 -1.53
CA THR A 14 -1.43 -21.29 -0.74
C THR A 14 -0.11 -21.66 -0.05
N GLN A 15 1.02 -21.06 -0.43
CA GLN A 15 2.29 -21.33 0.26
C GLN A 15 2.29 -20.81 1.69
N THR A 16 1.54 -19.74 1.99
CA THR A 16 1.35 -19.26 3.38
C THR A 16 0.73 -20.37 4.22
N SER A 17 -0.43 -20.90 3.81
CA SER A 17 -1.10 -22.01 4.51
C SER A 17 -0.25 -23.30 4.56
N ARG A 18 0.55 -23.56 3.52
CA ARG A 18 1.48 -24.69 3.52
C ARG A 18 2.59 -24.51 4.56
N MET A 19 3.15 -23.32 4.70
CA MET A 19 4.11 -23.01 5.77
C MET A 19 3.45 -23.17 7.13
N LEU A 20 2.20 -22.73 7.31
CA LEU A 20 1.45 -22.96 8.55
C LEU A 20 1.39 -24.45 8.90
N ARG A 21 1.02 -25.28 7.92
CA ARG A 21 0.97 -26.72 8.12
C ARG A 21 2.34 -27.32 8.45
N LEU A 22 3.38 -26.96 7.71
CA LEU A 22 4.71 -27.57 7.88
C LEU A 22 5.32 -27.27 9.26
N TYR A 23 5.19 -26.05 9.75
CA TYR A 23 5.84 -25.63 10.98
C TYR A 23 4.95 -25.74 12.22
N PHE A 24 3.62 -25.73 12.06
CA PHE A 24 2.69 -25.66 13.19
C PHE A 24 1.74 -26.85 13.32
N SER A 25 1.64 -27.78 12.36
CA SER A 25 0.68 -28.90 12.44
C SER A 25 0.85 -29.82 13.66
N GLY A 26 2.06 -29.90 14.23
CA GLY A 26 2.33 -30.65 15.45
C GLY A 26 2.04 -29.88 16.75
N LYS A 27 1.52 -28.66 16.68
CA LYS A 27 1.23 -27.82 17.84
C LYS A 27 -0.23 -27.99 18.26
N HIS A 28 -0.47 -28.01 19.58
CA HIS A 28 -1.82 -28.22 20.13
C HIS A 28 -2.83 -27.15 19.69
N TYR A 29 -2.35 -25.95 19.34
CA TYR A 29 -3.13 -24.82 18.86
C TYR A 29 -3.27 -24.73 17.33
N TYR A 30 -2.86 -25.76 16.57
CA TYR A 30 -2.86 -25.69 15.10
C TYR A 30 -4.25 -25.54 14.47
N ALA A 31 -5.28 -26.18 15.03
CA ALA A 31 -6.64 -26.08 14.53
C ALA A 31 -7.17 -24.64 14.70
N ASP A 32 -6.96 -24.08 15.89
CA ASP A 32 -7.29 -22.68 16.18
C ASP A 32 -6.55 -21.74 15.24
N LEU A 33 -5.28 -22.04 14.95
CA LEU A 33 -4.43 -21.26 14.03
C LEU A 33 -4.94 -21.25 12.57
N LEU A 34 -5.49 -22.37 12.10
CA LEU A 34 -6.07 -22.48 10.77
C LEU A 34 -7.42 -21.76 10.69
N ASP A 35 -8.29 -21.95 11.67
CA ASP A 35 -9.59 -21.27 11.71
C ASP A 35 -9.40 -19.76 11.77
N LEU A 36 -8.38 -19.31 12.49
CA LEU A 36 -7.98 -17.92 12.61
C LEU A 36 -7.44 -17.30 11.33
N PHE A 37 -6.65 -18.06 10.56
CA PHE A 37 -6.17 -17.63 9.25
C PHE A 37 -7.32 -17.50 8.25
N ASN A 38 -8.33 -18.36 8.36
CA ASN A 38 -9.47 -18.40 7.44
C ASN A 38 -10.62 -17.45 7.84
N ASP A 39 -10.73 -17.07 9.12
CA ASP A 39 -11.80 -16.21 9.64
C ASP A 39 -11.26 -14.96 10.34
N VAL A 40 -10.55 -14.14 9.54
CA VAL A 40 -9.99 -12.84 9.93
C VAL A 40 -11.02 -11.93 10.62
N THR A 41 -12.28 -11.97 10.15
CA THR A 41 -13.38 -11.11 10.59
C THR A 41 -13.91 -11.46 11.98
N THR A 42 -14.10 -12.75 12.28
CA THR A 42 -14.68 -13.17 13.57
C THR A 42 -13.67 -13.05 14.72
N TYR A 43 -12.37 -13.22 14.43
CA TYR A 43 -11.34 -13.23 15.48
C TYR A 43 -10.72 -11.86 15.78
N ALA A 44 -10.81 -10.89 14.87
CA ALA A 44 -10.44 -9.50 15.19
C ALA A 44 -11.23 -8.93 16.39
N GLN A 45 -12.43 -9.49 16.67
CA GLN A 45 -13.26 -9.10 17.82
C GLN A 45 -12.99 -9.93 19.09
N ASN A 46 -12.31 -11.08 18.98
CA ASN A 46 -12.13 -12.04 20.07
C ASN A 46 -10.63 -12.28 20.41
N TRP A 47 -9.80 -11.24 20.26
CA TRP A 47 -8.35 -11.32 20.47
C TRP A 47 -7.94 -11.72 21.90
N TYR A 48 -8.84 -11.52 22.88
CA TYR A 48 -8.62 -11.76 24.31
C TYR A 48 -8.40 -13.24 24.67
N TYR A 49 -8.71 -14.19 23.78
CA TYR A 49 -8.59 -15.62 24.06
C TYR A 49 -7.19 -16.22 23.81
N PHE A 50 -6.20 -15.41 23.38
CA PHE A 50 -4.98 -15.95 22.76
C PHE A 50 -3.65 -15.41 23.32
N GLU A 51 -3.63 -15.00 24.60
CA GLU A 51 -2.50 -14.28 25.22
C GLU A 51 -1.15 -15.04 25.26
N ASP A 52 -1.11 -16.36 25.07
CA ASP A 52 0.09 -17.16 25.35
C ASP A 52 0.93 -17.60 24.12
N ASN A 53 0.59 -17.18 22.89
CA ASN A 53 1.30 -17.68 21.71
C ASN A 53 1.51 -16.65 20.59
N PHE A 54 2.72 -16.10 20.53
CA PHE A 54 3.12 -15.11 19.53
C PHE A 54 2.92 -15.54 18.07
N TRP A 55 3.06 -16.84 17.75
CA TRP A 55 2.83 -17.36 16.40
C TRP A 55 1.38 -17.18 15.95
N GLN A 56 0.45 -17.27 16.89
CA GLN A 56 -0.95 -17.06 16.61
C GLN A 56 -1.22 -15.61 16.20
N GLY A 57 -0.65 -14.65 16.95
CA GLY A 57 -0.69 -13.24 16.57
C GLY A 57 -0.10 -12.96 15.19
N VAL A 58 1.03 -13.61 14.85
CA VAL A 58 1.68 -13.45 13.53
C VAL A 58 0.74 -13.89 12.40
N ILE A 59 -0.01 -14.96 12.63
CA ILE A 59 -0.86 -15.55 11.59
C ILE A 59 -2.15 -14.76 11.42
N ILE A 60 -2.72 -14.24 12.52
CA ILE A 60 -3.81 -13.25 12.47
C ILE A 60 -3.41 -12.05 11.63
N VAL A 61 -2.26 -11.45 11.94
CA VAL A 61 -1.89 -10.19 11.29
C VAL A 61 -1.58 -10.39 9.81
N ILE A 62 -1.00 -11.52 9.42
CA ILE A 62 -0.80 -11.88 8.01
C ILE A 62 -2.15 -11.98 7.29
N ALA A 63 -3.07 -12.80 7.82
CA ALA A 63 -4.39 -12.99 7.19
C ALA A 63 -5.20 -11.69 7.13
N GLN A 64 -5.14 -10.87 8.19
CA GLN A 64 -5.75 -9.56 8.22
C GLN A 64 -5.20 -8.65 7.13
N VAL A 65 -3.88 -8.58 7.00
CA VAL A 65 -3.24 -7.73 5.99
C VAL A 65 -3.48 -8.26 4.58
N GLU A 66 -3.55 -9.57 4.37
CA GLU A 66 -3.97 -10.16 3.08
C GLU A 66 -5.38 -9.69 2.69
N PHE A 67 -6.34 -9.76 3.62
CA PHE A 67 -7.71 -9.26 3.40
C PHE A 67 -7.76 -7.75 3.10
N LEU A 68 -7.03 -6.94 3.88
CA LEU A 68 -6.94 -5.49 3.67
C LEU A 68 -6.33 -5.17 2.30
N THR A 69 -5.27 -5.88 1.92
CA THR A 69 -4.62 -5.71 0.61
C THR A 69 -5.55 -6.08 -0.53
N ALA A 70 -6.26 -7.20 -0.43
CA ALA A 70 -7.26 -7.60 -1.42
C ALA A 70 -8.40 -6.59 -1.54
N SER A 71 -8.86 -6.04 -0.41
CA SER A 71 -9.87 -4.97 -0.37
C SER A 71 -9.36 -3.68 -1.02
N GLY A 72 -8.11 -3.29 -0.77
CA GLY A 72 -7.46 -2.17 -1.43
C GLY A 72 -7.32 -2.34 -2.94
N GLN A 73 -6.98 -3.55 -3.40
CA GLN A 73 -6.96 -3.89 -4.82
C GLN A 73 -8.35 -3.81 -5.45
N LEU A 74 -9.40 -4.28 -4.76
CA LEU A 74 -10.77 -4.14 -5.22
C LEU A 74 -11.18 -2.66 -5.33
N LEU A 75 -10.85 -1.84 -4.33
CA LEU A 75 -11.11 -0.40 -4.35
C LEU A 75 -10.40 0.31 -5.52
N ASP A 76 -9.15 -0.05 -5.80
CA ASP A 76 -8.38 0.45 -6.95
C ASP A 76 -9.11 0.16 -8.27
N GLN A 77 -9.58 -1.08 -8.44
CA GLN A 77 -10.30 -1.51 -9.65
C GLN A 77 -11.69 -0.85 -9.78
N ILE A 78 -12.41 -0.66 -8.67
CA ILE A 78 -13.69 0.08 -8.68
C ILE A 78 -13.44 1.55 -9.05
N ALA A 79 -12.40 2.17 -8.49
CA ALA A 79 -12.07 3.56 -8.77
C ALA A 79 -11.70 3.78 -10.25
N THR A 80 -11.02 2.83 -10.88
CA THR A 80 -10.77 2.81 -12.32
C THR A 80 -12.06 2.84 -13.15
N ASN A 81 -13.12 2.14 -12.72
CA ASN A 81 -14.38 2.08 -13.44
C ASN A 81 -15.35 3.24 -13.12
N GLU A 82 -15.24 3.86 -11.94
CA GLU A 82 -16.18 4.87 -11.45
C GLU A 82 -15.49 6.13 -10.90
N VAL A 83 -14.45 6.61 -11.58
CA VAL A 83 -13.51 7.60 -11.02
C VAL A 83 -14.16 8.88 -10.44
N HIS A 84 -15.20 9.41 -11.09
CA HIS A 84 -15.85 10.65 -10.64
C HIS A 84 -16.48 10.51 -9.24
N LYS A 85 -16.82 9.28 -8.84
CA LYS A 85 -17.35 8.98 -7.50
C LYS A 85 -16.24 8.74 -6.48
N TYR A 86 -15.07 8.28 -6.92
CA TYR A 86 -14.02 7.74 -6.04
C TYR A 86 -12.69 8.49 -6.10
N GLN A 87 -12.59 9.61 -6.83
CA GLN A 87 -11.38 10.45 -6.87
C GLN A 87 -10.91 10.93 -5.48
N ASN A 88 -11.82 11.05 -4.51
CA ASN A 88 -11.49 11.40 -3.11
C ASN A 88 -10.99 10.20 -2.29
N ASN A 89 -11.03 8.98 -2.83
CA ASN A 89 -10.67 7.76 -2.11
C ASN A 89 -9.21 7.34 -2.30
N TYR A 90 -8.40 8.14 -3.00
CA TYR A 90 -6.97 7.84 -3.22
C TYR A 90 -6.25 7.40 -1.94
N HIS A 91 -6.45 8.15 -0.85
CA HIS A 91 -5.84 7.84 0.44
C HIS A 91 -6.22 6.44 0.93
N ASN A 92 -7.50 6.08 0.86
CA ASN A 92 -7.98 4.75 1.26
C ASN A 92 -7.42 3.65 0.36
N ILE A 93 -7.31 3.91 -0.95
CA ILE A 93 -6.70 2.96 -1.90
C ILE A 93 -5.25 2.70 -1.50
N ALA A 94 -4.45 3.76 -1.34
CA ALA A 94 -3.04 3.65 -0.96
C ALA A 94 -2.83 3.02 0.44
N GLU A 95 -3.69 3.38 1.41
CA GLU A 95 -3.70 2.77 2.74
C GLU A 95 -3.88 1.26 2.65
N TYR A 96 -4.99 0.81 2.05
CA TYR A 96 -5.35 -0.61 2.04
C TYR A 96 -4.49 -1.45 1.10
N LYS A 97 -4.22 -0.97 -0.11
CA LYS A 97 -3.51 -1.71 -1.17
C LYS A 97 -2.02 -1.90 -0.85
N THR A 98 -1.42 -0.93 -0.15
CA THR A 98 0.06 -0.83 -0.08
C THR A 98 0.57 -0.70 1.34
N SER A 99 -0.05 0.13 2.15
CA SER A 99 0.53 0.54 3.43
C SER A 99 0.59 -0.60 4.45
N TYR A 100 -0.48 -1.39 4.53
CA TYR A 100 -0.55 -2.52 5.47
C TYR A 100 0.46 -3.63 5.14
N CYS A 101 0.53 -4.06 3.88
CA CYS A 101 1.42 -5.16 3.47
C CYS A 101 2.89 -4.77 3.40
N SER A 102 3.19 -3.55 2.93
CA SER A 102 4.57 -3.14 2.65
C SER A 102 5.27 -2.56 3.89
N PHE A 103 4.52 -1.92 4.79
CA PHE A 103 5.10 -1.19 5.93
C PHE A 103 4.68 -1.79 7.27
N TYR A 104 3.38 -1.90 7.53
CA TYR A 104 2.90 -2.36 8.85
C TYR A 104 3.23 -3.83 9.14
N LEU A 105 2.91 -4.74 8.21
CA LEU A 105 3.05 -6.18 8.40
C LEU A 105 4.46 -6.63 8.83
N PRO A 106 5.57 -6.24 8.17
CA PRO A 106 6.90 -6.71 8.57
C PRO A 106 7.27 -6.28 9.99
N VAL A 107 6.89 -5.07 10.41
CA VAL A 107 7.17 -4.56 11.76
C VAL A 107 6.26 -5.23 12.80
N ALA A 108 4.98 -5.41 12.48
CA ALA A 108 4.02 -6.10 13.34
C ALA A 108 4.44 -7.56 13.61
N CYS A 109 4.85 -8.28 12.57
CA CYS A 109 5.39 -9.63 12.71
C CYS A 109 6.64 -9.66 13.61
N ALA A 110 7.57 -8.72 13.44
CA ALA A 110 8.77 -8.65 14.27
C ALA A 110 8.47 -8.40 15.76
N LEU A 111 7.50 -7.51 16.05
CA LEU A 111 7.06 -7.22 17.41
C LEU A 111 6.41 -8.44 18.07
N LEU A 112 5.49 -9.09 17.36
CA LEU A 112 4.84 -10.30 17.84
C LEU A 112 5.86 -11.40 18.11
N LEU A 113 6.79 -11.66 17.18
CA LEU A 113 7.89 -12.63 17.37
C LEU A 113 8.79 -12.30 18.56
N SER A 114 8.84 -11.04 18.98
CA SER A 114 9.57 -10.57 20.16
C SER A 114 8.73 -10.60 21.45
N GLY A 115 7.54 -11.22 21.41
CA GLY A 115 6.61 -11.33 22.54
C GLY A 115 5.91 -10.01 22.90
N GLN A 116 5.91 -9.02 21.99
CA GLN A 116 5.27 -7.73 22.24
C GLN A 116 3.81 -7.73 21.80
N SER A 117 2.97 -6.98 22.52
CA SER A 117 1.57 -6.74 22.14
C SER A 117 1.48 -5.58 21.17
N LEU A 118 0.78 -5.75 20.03
CA LEU A 118 0.59 -4.68 19.05
C LEU A 118 -0.27 -3.51 19.58
N HIS A 119 -1.06 -3.74 20.64
CA HIS A 119 -1.87 -2.70 21.29
C HIS A 119 -1.04 -1.55 21.84
N ASP A 120 0.21 -1.81 22.23
CA ASP A 120 1.11 -0.78 22.75
C ASP A 120 1.73 0.08 21.64
N TYR A 121 1.51 -0.27 20.37
CA TYR A 121 2.18 0.33 19.22
C TYR A 121 1.20 0.96 18.20
N VAL A 122 0.08 1.52 18.68
CA VAL A 122 -0.91 2.19 17.81
C VAL A 122 -0.31 3.39 17.04
N GLN A 123 0.50 4.22 17.71
CA GLN A 123 1.17 5.35 17.06
C GLN A 123 2.12 4.89 15.95
N MET A 124 2.87 3.80 16.19
CA MET A 124 3.76 3.19 15.20
C MET A 124 2.97 2.70 13.97
N LYS A 125 1.82 2.04 14.19
CA LYS A 125 0.93 1.62 13.09
C LYS A 125 0.50 2.82 12.24
N GLN A 126 0.06 3.91 12.86
CA GLN A 126 -0.34 5.13 12.14
C GLN A 126 0.81 5.72 11.31
N ILE A 127 2.02 5.76 11.87
CA ILE A 127 3.20 6.26 11.16
C ILE A 127 3.53 5.37 9.95
N LEU A 128 3.51 4.04 10.11
CA LEU A 128 3.77 3.11 9.00
C LEU A 128 2.69 3.18 7.91
N VAL A 129 1.43 3.42 8.29
CA VAL A 129 0.35 3.63 7.32
C VAL A 129 0.61 4.89 6.50
N GLU A 130 0.93 6.01 7.15
CA GLU A 130 1.27 7.27 6.46
C GLU A 130 2.52 7.13 5.57
N MET A 131 3.54 6.38 6.01
CA MET A 131 4.69 6.05 5.17
C MET A 131 4.28 5.30 3.90
N GLY A 132 3.35 4.35 4.02
CA GLY A 132 2.85 3.60 2.88
C GLY A 132 2.05 4.45 1.90
N VAL A 133 1.26 5.41 2.39
CA VAL A 133 0.56 6.36 1.52
C VAL A 133 1.56 7.23 0.75
N TYR A 134 2.59 7.75 1.42
CA TYR A 134 3.68 8.47 0.76
C TYR A 134 4.41 7.59 -0.27
N PHE A 135 4.71 6.34 0.08
CA PHE A 135 5.37 5.41 -0.82
C PHE A 135 4.54 5.10 -2.08
N GLN A 136 3.22 4.97 -1.95
CA GLN A 136 2.33 4.79 -3.10
C GLN A 136 2.28 6.03 -3.99
N ALA A 137 2.20 7.23 -3.42
CA ALA A 137 2.24 8.47 -4.19
C ALA A 137 3.55 8.60 -4.97
N GLN A 138 4.67 8.14 -4.39
CA GLN A 138 5.95 8.06 -5.08
C GLN A 138 5.96 6.98 -6.17
N ASP A 139 5.28 5.85 -5.97
CA ASP A 139 5.13 4.82 -7.01
C ASP A 139 4.38 5.37 -8.24
N ASP A 140 3.25 6.04 -8.01
CA ASP A 140 2.43 6.67 -9.03
C ASP A 140 3.21 7.78 -9.78
N TYR A 141 4.03 8.55 -9.06
CA TYR A 141 4.92 9.54 -9.67
C TYR A 141 5.96 8.88 -10.58
N LEU A 142 6.62 7.82 -10.08
CA LEU A 142 7.64 7.09 -10.83
C LEU A 142 7.05 6.27 -11.99
N ASP A 143 5.78 5.89 -11.92
CA ASP A 143 5.06 5.26 -13.03
C ASP A 143 4.99 6.20 -14.24
N CYS A 144 4.71 7.49 -14.02
CA CYS A 144 4.62 8.48 -15.09
C CYS A 144 5.99 9.07 -15.51
N TYR A 145 6.85 9.39 -14.54
CA TYR A 145 8.08 10.17 -14.76
C TYR A 145 9.38 9.38 -14.59
N GLY A 146 9.31 8.16 -14.06
CA GLY A 146 10.47 7.32 -13.85
C GLY A 146 11.07 6.82 -15.16
N ASP A 147 12.39 6.68 -15.20
CA ASP A 147 13.08 6.03 -16.31
C ASP A 147 12.78 4.52 -16.29
N PRO A 148 12.15 3.95 -17.33
CA PRO A 148 11.81 2.52 -17.37
C PRO A 148 13.03 1.60 -17.19
N THR A 149 14.23 2.05 -17.56
CA THR A 149 15.48 1.27 -17.38
C THR A 149 15.91 1.18 -15.91
N VAL A 150 15.50 2.15 -15.09
CA VAL A 150 15.80 2.21 -13.65
C VAL A 150 14.68 1.53 -12.85
N ILE A 151 13.44 1.84 -13.17
CA ILE A 151 12.24 1.29 -12.49
C ILE A 151 12.06 -0.20 -12.84
N GLY A 152 12.44 -0.61 -14.05
CA GLY A 152 12.32 -1.99 -14.53
C GLY A 152 10.94 -2.36 -15.07
N LYS A 153 10.02 -1.38 -15.15
CA LYS A 153 8.71 -1.47 -15.80
C LYS A 153 8.43 -0.20 -16.61
N ILE A 154 7.59 -0.35 -17.63
CA ILE A 154 6.93 0.78 -18.28
C ILE A 154 5.71 1.10 -17.43
N GLY A 155 5.48 2.37 -17.12
CA GLY A 155 4.28 2.79 -16.39
C GLY A 155 3.03 2.62 -17.24
N THR A 156 1.93 2.28 -16.58
CA THR A 156 0.64 1.97 -17.23
C THR A 156 -0.55 2.68 -16.57
N ASP A 157 -0.31 3.51 -15.55
CA ASP A 157 -1.38 4.13 -14.77
C ASP A 157 -2.32 4.99 -15.62
N ILE A 158 -1.80 5.69 -16.63
CA ILE A 158 -2.59 6.53 -17.53
C ILE A 158 -3.47 5.65 -18.41
N GLU A 159 -2.89 4.63 -19.05
CA GLU A 159 -3.57 3.71 -19.96
C GLU A 159 -4.64 2.86 -19.25
N GLU A 160 -4.38 2.48 -18.00
CA GLU A 160 -5.27 1.66 -17.19
C GLU A 160 -6.33 2.47 -16.44
N PHE A 161 -6.38 3.78 -16.65
CA PHE A 161 -7.29 4.68 -15.93
C PHE A 161 -7.15 4.48 -14.40
N LYS A 162 -5.92 4.53 -13.89
CA LYS A 162 -5.67 4.41 -12.45
C LYS A 162 -6.04 5.71 -11.75
N CYS A 163 -6.66 5.57 -10.58
CA CYS A 163 -6.83 6.66 -9.63
C CYS A 163 -5.48 6.93 -8.95
N SER A 164 -4.50 7.40 -9.72
CA SER A 164 -3.14 7.67 -9.27
C SER A 164 -3.08 9.02 -8.55
N TRP A 165 -2.02 9.24 -7.78
CA TRP A 165 -1.78 10.52 -7.13
C TRP A 165 -1.77 11.67 -8.16
N LEU A 166 -1.09 11.47 -9.30
CA LEU A 166 -1.00 12.46 -10.37
C LEU A 166 -2.36 12.82 -10.97
N PHE A 167 -3.21 11.82 -11.18
CA PHE A 167 -4.57 12.05 -11.67
C PHE A 167 -5.38 12.92 -10.70
N VAL A 168 -5.34 12.61 -9.41
CA VAL A 168 -6.04 13.39 -8.38
C VAL A 168 -5.50 14.82 -8.30
N GLN A 169 -4.17 14.99 -8.32
CA GLN A 169 -3.56 16.33 -8.28
C GLN A 169 -3.87 17.15 -9.53
N ALA A 170 -3.95 16.53 -10.70
CA ALA A 170 -4.34 17.17 -11.94
C ALA A 170 -5.77 17.69 -11.85
N LEU A 171 -6.72 16.87 -11.40
CA LEU A 171 -8.13 17.26 -11.24
C LEU A 171 -8.33 18.45 -10.28
N GLN A 172 -7.52 18.52 -9.22
CA GLN A 172 -7.58 19.60 -8.24
C GLN A 172 -7.05 20.94 -8.78
N ARG A 173 -6.13 20.91 -9.75
CA ARG A 173 -5.45 22.10 -10.29
C ARG A 173 -5.98 22.55 -11.64
N ALA A 174 -6.55 21.62 -12.41
CA ALA A 174 -7.03 21.87 -13.75
C ALA A 174 -8.27 22.77 -13.78
N ASP A 175 -8.32 23.67 -14.77
CA ASP A 175 -9.56 24.33 -15.17
C ASP A 175 -10.50 23.35 -15.90
N ASP A 176 -11.72 23.80 -16.22
CA ASP A 176 -12.73 22.92 -16.83
C ASP A 176 -12.30 22.38 -18.21
N LYS A 177 -11.60 23.18 -19.02
CA LYS A 177 -11.11 22.73 -20.33
C LYS A 177 -10.00 21.70 -20.20
N GLN A 178 -9.11 21.89 -19.23
CA GLN A 178 -8.05 20.96 -18.91
C GLN A 178 -8.59 19.64 -18.35
N LYS A 179 -9.68 19.68 -17.57
CA LYS A 179 -10.38 18.49 -17.11
C LYS A 179 -11.02 17.74 -18.28
N ASP A 180 -11.69 18.43 -19.19
CA ASP A 180 -12.25 17.81 -20.40
C ASP A 180 -11.15 17.11 -21.20
N LEU A 181 -10.02 17.80 -21.44
CA LEU A 181 -8.86 17.21 -22.10
C LEU A 181 -8.30 15.99 -21.37
N LEU A 182 -8.24 16.04 -20.03
CA LEU A 182 -7.80 14.91 -19.21
C LEU A 182 -8.73 13.72 -19.43
N PHE A 183 -10.04 13.88 -19.24
CA PHE A 183 -11.01 12.78 -19.40
C PHE A 183 -11.13 12.26 -20.83
N GLU A 184 -10.90 13.12 -21.84
CA GLU A 184 -10.85 12.70 -23.24
C GLU A 184 -9.67 11.79 -23.55
N ASN A 185 -8.56 11.86 -22.79
CA ASN A 185 -7.32 11.15 -23.12
C ASN A 185 -6.90 10.08 -22.10
N TYR A 186 -7.37 10.17 -20.85
CA TYR A 186 -7.05 9.22 -19.80
C TYR A 186 -7.72 7.86 -20.02
N GLY A 187 -7.05 6.77 -19.64
CA GLY A 187 -7.51 5.39 -19.85
C GLY A 187 -7.51 4.89 -21.29
N LYS A 188 -6.69 5.52 -22.14
CA LYS A 188 -6.50 5.11 -23.53
C LYS A 188 -5.07 4.62 -23.72
N SER A 189 -4.93 3.45 -24.32
CA SER A 189 -3.62 2.89 -24.67
C SER A 189 -2.98 3.54 -25.90
N ASP A 190 -3.63 4.53 -26.53
CA ASP A 190 -3.04 5.28 -27.64
C ASP A 190 -1.89 6.15 -27.11
N PRO A 191 -0.65 5.98 -27.60
CA PRO A 191 0.50 6.78 -27.17
C PRO A 191 0.27 8.30 -27.30
N VAL A 192 -0.50 8.75 -28.29
CA VAL A 192 -0.80 10.18 -28.47
C VAL A 192 -1.64 10.70 -27.30
N CYS A 193 -2.63 9.92 -26.84
CA CYS A 193 -3.43 10.27 -25.67
C CYS A 193 -2.58 10.30 -24.40
N VAL A 194 -1.69 9.31 -24.21
CA VAL A 194 -0.78 9.27 -23.06
C VAL A 194 0.14 10.49 -23.03
N GLU A 195 0.73 10.86 -24.17
CA GLU A 195 1.59 12.04 -24.27
C GLU A 195 0.82 13.35 -24.05
N GLN A 196 -0.45 13.44 -24.45
CA GLN A 196 -1.31 14.59 -24.15
C GLN A 196 -1.58 14.73 -22.65
N VAL A 197 -1.83 13.62 -21.94
CA VAL A 197 -1.97 13.61 -20.48
C VAL A 197 -0.67 14.04 -19.81
N LYS A 198 0.48 13.49 -20.23
CA LYS A 198 1.79 13.89 -19.69
C LYS A 198 2.11 15.36 -19.95
N ALA A 199 1.78 15.88 -21.13
CA ALA A 199 1.93 17.29 -21.45
C ALA A 199 1.04 18.17 -20.57
N LEU A 200 -0.19 17.74 -20.28
CA LEU A 200 -1.07 18.42 -19.33
C LEU A 200 -0.47 18.42 -17.92
N TYR A 201 0.02 17.28 -17.42
CA TYR A 201 0.66 17.20 -16.11
C TYR A 201 1.87 18.12 -15.99
N LYS A 202 2.67 18.22 -17.05
CA LYS A 202 3.77 19.19 -17.12
C LYS A 202 3.27 20.63 -17.09
N GLY A 203 2.20 20.94 -17.83
CA GLY A 203 1.58 22.27 -17.82
C GLY A 203 0.98 22.67 -16.46
N LEU A 204 0.57 21.69 -15.66
CA LEU A 204 0.07 21.87 -14.29
C LEU A 204 1.19 21.84 -13.23
N ASP A 205 2.46 21.74 -13.64
CA ASP A 205 3.64 21.71 -12.77
C ASP A 205 3.58 20.59 -11.69
N LEU A 206 3.10 19.40 -12.07
CA LEU A 206 2.91 18.30 -11.12
C LEU A 206 4.23 17.71 -10.59
N GLU A 207 5.34 17.84 -11.31
CA GLU A 207 6.67 17.47 -10.79
C GLU A 207 7.05 18.31 -9.58
N ARG A 208 6.81 19.63 -9.64
CA ARG A 208 7.01 20.51 -8.50
C ARG A 208 6.04 20.20 -7.37
N ALA A 209 4.76 20.00 -7.67
CA ALA A 209 3.76 19.64 -6.67
C ALA A 209 4.15 18.36 -5.92
N PHE A 210 4.68 17.36 -6.64
CA PHE A 210 5.18 16.13 -6.02
C PHE A 210 6.42 16.39 -5.16
N SER A 211 7.38 17.18 -5.64
CA SER A 211 8.56 17.54 -4.84
C SER A 211 8.21 18.28 -3.54
N GLU A 212 7.19 19.13 -3.56
CA GLU A 212 6.69 19.82 -2.37
C GLU A 212 6.00 18.82 -1.41
N TYR A 213 5.11 17.98 -1.94
CA TYR A 213 4.45 16.91 -1.18
C TYR A 213 5.43 15.91 -0.56
N GLU A 214 6.48 15.50 -1.29
CA GLU A 214 7.52 14.59 -0.80
C GLU A 214 8.27 15.19 0.39
N ARG A 215 8.63 16.48 0.31
CA ARG A 215 9.30 17.18 1.42
C ARG A 215 8.37 17.29 2.63
N GLU A 216 7.13 17.73 2.43
CA GLU A 216 6.15 17.88 3.51
C GLU A 216 5.81 16.55 4.19
N SER A 217 5.68 15.49 3.40
CA SER A 217 5.47 14.13 3.91
C SER A 217 6.66 13.66 4.74
N TYR A 218 7.88 13.91 4.28
CA TYR A 218 9.10 13.59 5.05
C TYR A 218 9.15 14.35 6.37
N ASP A 219 8.92 15.67 6.36
CA ASP A 219 8.97 16.52 7.55
C ASP A 219 7.89 16.10 8.57
N LYS A 220 6.68 15.77 8.10
CA LYS A 220 5.61 15.23 8.95
C LYS A 220 6.00 13.87 9.54
N LEU A 221 6.50 12.95 8.70
CA LEU A 221 6.87 11.61 9.14
C LEU A 221 8.02 11.64 10.14
N ILE A 222 9.08 12.41 9.90
CA ILE A 222 10.20 12.48 10.83
C ILE A 222 9.77 13.08 12.17
N SER A 223 8.94 14.13 12.16
CA SER A 223 8.38 14.70 13.38
C SER A 223 7.54 13.70 14.17
N ASN A 224 6.70 12.91 13.48
CA ASN A 224 5.87 11.89 14.13
C ASN A 224 6.71 10.74 14.70
N ILE A 225 7.79 10.35 14.01
CA ILE A 225 8.73 9.34 14.49
C ILE A 225 9.45 9.83 15.74
N GLU A 226 9.90 11.08 15.78
CA GLU A 226 10.60 11.63 16.95
C GLU A 226 9.69 11.81 18.17
N ALA A 227 8.38 11.95 17.94
CA ALA A 227 7.37 11.95 18.99
C ALA A 227 7.04 10.54 19.53
N GLN A 228 7.52 9.46 18.92
CA GLN A 228 7.28 8.09 19.40
C GLN A 228 8.14 7.80 20.65
N PRO A 229 7.58 7.38 21.80
CA PRO A 229 8.34 7.23 23.05
C PRO A 229 9.45 6.18 23.05
N SER A 230 9.36 5.14 22.20
CA SER A 230 10.36 4.07 22.17
C SER A 230 11.47 4.36 21.16
N GLU A 231 12.70 4.61 21.64
CA GLU A 231 13.88 4.84 20.80
C GLU A 231 14.16 3.68 19.83
N ALA A 232 13.93 2.44 20.25
CA ALA A 232 14.08 1.27 19.39
C ALA A 232 13.10 1.31 18.20
N ILE A 233 11.85 1.72 18.44
CA ILE A 233 10.87 1.90 17.37
C ILE A 233 11.23 3.10 16.49
N GLN A 234 11.73 4.20 17.06
CA GLN A 234 12.20 5.32 16.27
C GLN A 234 13.29 4.88 15.28
N ALA A 235 14.24 4.07 15.73
CA ALA A 235 15.32 3.56 14.88
C ALA A 235 14.79 2.72 13.71
N VAL A 236 13.84 1.82 13.96
CA VAL A 236 13.18 1.01 12.92
C VAL A 236 12.45 1.92 11.93
N LEU A 237 11.65 2.87 12.40
CA LEU A 237 10.88 3.76 11.53
C LEU A 237 11.79 4.68 10.70
N LYS A 238 12.86 5.25 11.30
CA LYS A 238 13.86 6.05 10.58
C LYS A 238 14.56 5.22 9.51
N TYR A 239 14.88 3.95 9.79
CA TYR A 239 15.46 3.05 8.80
C TYR A 239 14.54 2.86 7.59
N PHE A 240 13.25 2.59 7.81
CA PHE A 240 12.27 2.46 6.71
C PHE A 240 12.16 3.77 5.91
N LEU A 241 12.00 4.91 6.59
CA LEU A 241 11.87 6.21 5.93
C LEU A 241 13.10 6.55 5.06
N HIS A 242 14.32 6.31 5.57
CA HIS A 242 15.55 6.55 4.80
C HIS A 242 15.68 5.66 3.56
N LYS A 243 15.04 4.48 3.54
CA LYS A 243 15.05 3.61 2.37
C LYS A 243 14.14 4.09 1.25
N ILE A 244 13.07 4.81 1.59
CA ILE A 244 12.05 5.24 0.62
C ILE A 244 12.14 6.72 0.25
N TYR A 245 12.70 7.56 1.13
CA TYR A 245 12.81 8.98 0.87
C TYR A 245 13.68 9.25 -0.36
N LYS A 246 13.13 9.94 -1.35
CA LYS A 246 13.78 10.21 -2.65
C LYS A 246 14.28 8.94 -3.35
N ARG A 247 13.57 7.82 -3.17
CA ARG A 247 13.90 6.58 -3.89
C ARG A 247 13.83 6.83 -5.39
N ARG A 248 14.74 6.19 -6.11
CA ARG A 248 14.74 6.14 -7.58
C ARG A 248 14.31 4.77 -8.11
N LYS A 249 14.03 3.84 -7.20
CA LYS A 249 13.56 2.48 -7.42
C LYS A 249 12.83 2.01 -6.17
#